data_AF-T0PEM8-F1
#
_entry.id   AF-T0PEM8-F1
#
_cell.length_a   1.000
_cell.length_b   1.000
_cell.length_c   1.000
_cell.angle_alpha   90.00
_cell.angle_beta   90.00
_cell.angle_gamma   90.00
#
_symmetry.space_group_name_H-M   'P 1'
#
loop_
_entity.id
_entity.type
_entity.pdbx_description
1 polymer ?
#
loop_
_entity_poly.entity_id
_entity_poly.type
_entity_poly.pdbx_seq_one_letter_code
_entity_poly.pdbx_strand_id
1 'polypeptide(L)'
;MEKSLQEIQNNFNPLMQKALLAVNKELLILYWNIGNIVLKYQDKKGWGANVIDNIAKEIKAEFPDQKGFSSRNLKYMRKISEQYKDIKFVQELLAQITWYHNITLLE
;
A
#
# COMPACT_ATOMS: atom_id res chain seq x y z
N MET A 1 27.66 -30.75 -3.33
CA MET A 1 27.53 -29.35 -2.87
C MET A 1 26.81 -28.46 -3.89
N GLU A 2 27.19 -28.47 -5.16
CA GLU A 2 26.52 -27.63 -6.18
C GLU A 2 25.05 -28.02 -6.41
N LYS A 3 24.76 -29.33 -6.46
CA LYS A 3 23.38 -29.85 -6.55
C LYS A 3 22.50 -29.49 -5.35
N SER A 4 23.07 -29.45 -4.14
CA SER A 4 22.30 -29.10 -2.93
C SER A 4 21.99 -27.61 -2.83
N LEU A 5 22.87 -26.73 -3.31
CA LEU A 5 22.58 -25.29 -3.36
C LEU A 5 21.51 -24.97 -4.40
N GLN A 6 21.58 -25.60 -5.58
CA GLN A 6 20.57 -25.46 -6.63
C GLN A 6 19.19 -25.89 -6.14
N GLU A 7 19.11 -27.01 -5.40
CA GLU A 7 17.87 -27.52 -4.82
C GLU A 7 17.29 -26.58 -3.76
N ILE A 8 18.13 -25.97 -2.92
CA ILE A 8 17.70 -24.93 -1.98
C ILE A 8 17.13 -23.72 -2.73
N GLN A 9 17.83 -23.22 -3.75
CA GLN A 9 17.38 -22.06 -4.53
C GLN A 9 16.05 -22.31 -5.24
N ASN A 10 15.89 -23.51 -5.83
CA ASN A 10 14.66 -23.90 -6.52
C ASN A 10 13.44 -23.94 -5.60
N ASN A 11 13.62 -24.27 -4.32
CA ASN A 11 12.55 -24.24 -3.31
C ASN A 11 12.37 -22.85 -2.68
N PHE A 12 13.48 -22.13 -2.44
CA PHE A 12 13.47 -20.84 -1.75
C PHE A 12 12.82 -19.73 -2.58
N ASN A 13 13.19 -19.62 -3.87
CA ASN A 13 12.68 -18.56 -4.75
C ASN A 13 11.15 -18.50 -4.86
N PRO A 14 10.43 -19.61 -5.16
CA PRO A 14 8.97 -19.56 -5.25
C PRO A 14 8.30 -19.28 -3.89
N LEU A 15 8.88 -19.76 -2.79
CA LEU A 15 8.35 -19.46 -1.44
C LEU A 15 8.52 -17.97 -1.10
N MET A 16 9.68 -17.39 -1.40
CA MET A 16 9.91 -15.95 -1.22
C MET A 16 9.01 -15.11 -2.12
N GLN A 17 8.82 -15.50 -3.38
CA GLN A 17 7.87 -14.80 -4.27
C GLN A 17 6.45 -14.82 -3.71
N LYS A 18 5.98 -15.99 -3.24
CA LYS A 18 4.66 -16.10 -2.59
C LYS A 18 4.56 -15.21 -1.34
N ALA A 19 5.59 -15.18 -0.51
CA ALA A 19 5.63 -14.32 0.67
C ALA A 19 5.57 -12.83 0.30
N LEU A 20 6.34 -12.40 -0.71
CA LEU A 20 6.34 -11.03 -1.19
C LEU A 20 4.98 -10.62 -1.79
N LEU A 21 4.32 -11.51 -2.55
CA LEU A 21 2.98 -11.25 -3.07
C LEU A 21 1.94 -11.12 -1.95
N ALA A 22 2.01 -11.98 -0.93
CA ALA A 22 1.14 -11.88 0.24
C ALA A 22 1.33 -10.55 0.98
N VAL A 23 2.59 -10.13 1.20
CA VAL A 23 2.90 -8.84 1.82
C VAL A 23 2.42 -7.67 0.96
N ASN A 24 2.62 -7.72 -0.36
CA ASN A 24 2.15 -6.68 -1.28
C ASN A 24 0.62 -6.52 -1.23
N LYS A 25 -0.11 -7.64 -1.18
CA LYS A 25 -1.56 -7.66 -1.03
C LYS A 25 -2.00 -6.94 0.25
N GLU A 26 -1.43 -7.31 1.40
CA GLU A 26 -1.79 -6.68 2.68
C GLU A 26 -1.42 -5.20 2.73
N LEU A 27 -0.27 -4.81 2.17
CA LEU A 27 0.12 -3.41 2.06
C LEU A 27 -0.85 -2.60 1.20
N LEU A 28 -1.32 -3.14 0.08
CA LEU A 28 -2.28 -2.45 -0.79
C LEU A 28 -3.65 -2.32 -0.13
N ILE A 29 -4.10 -3.34 0.62
CA ILE A 29 -5.32 -3.24 1.43
C ILE A 29 -5.17 -2.14 2.49
N LEU A 30 -4.04 -2.10 3.20
CA LEU A 30 -3.76 -1.05 4.18
C LEU A 30 -3.79 0.34 3.54
N TYR A 31 -3.13 0.51 2.40
CA TYR A 31 -3.08 1.78 1.67
C TYR A 31 -4.47 2.23 1.20
N TRP A 32 -5.28 1.30 0.69
CA TRP A 32 -6.67 1.57 0.35
C TRP A 32 -7.52 1.95 1.59
N ASN A 33 -7.32 1.29 2.73
CA ASN A 33 -8.01 1.66 3.97
C ASN A 33 -7.63 3.07 4.44
N ILE A 34 -6.34 3.42 4.39
CA ILE A 34 -5.87 4.77 4.74
C ILE A 34 -6.48 5.82 3.82
N GLY A 35 -6.56 5.56 2.52
CA GLY A 35 -7.19 6.50 1.59
C GLY A 35 -8.68 6.71 1.86
N ASN A 36 -9.43 5.66 2.22
CA ASN A 36 -10.81 5.78 2.67
C ASN A 36 -10.95 6.59 3.96
N ILE A 37 -10.03 6.41 4.91
CA ILE A 37 -9.97 7.23 6.13
C ILE A 37 -9.76 8.70 5.77
N VAL A 38 -8.80 9.00 4.89
CA VAL A 38 -8.56 10.36 4.40
C VAL A 38 -9.82 10.96 3.79
N LEU A 39 -10.48 10.25 2.86
CA LEU A 39 -11.74 10.71 2.23
C LEU A 39 -12.81 11.03 3.29
N LYS A 40 -13.04 10.09 4.22
CA LYS A 40 -14.02 10.25 5.32
C LYS A 40 -13.74 11.48 6.19
N TYR A 41 -12.48 11.78 6.47
CA TYR A 41 -12.12 12.95 7.28
C TYR A 41 -12.17 14.25 6.48
N GLN A 42 -11.83 14.24 5.19
CA GLN A 42 -11.97 15.42 4.34
C GLN A 42 -13.42 15.88 4.19
N ASP A 43 -14.38 14.94 4.17
CA ASP A 43 -15.82 15.24 4.09
C ASP A 43 -16.39 15.81 5.40
N LYS A 44 -15.71 15.61 6.54
CA LYS A 44 -16.14 16.16 7.83
C LYS A 44 -15.78 17.63 7.94
N LYS A 45 -16.77 18.47 8.26
CA LYS A 45 -16.57 19.89 8.59
C LYS A 45 -15.52 20.01 9.71
N GLY A 46 -14.43 20.76 9.44
CA GLY A 46 -13.38 21.08 10.43
C GLY A 46 -12.03 20.41 10.21
N TRP A 47 -11.93 19.38 9.37
CA TRP A 47 -10.66 18.68 9.11
C TRP A 47 -9.84 19.32 7.96
N GLY A 48 -10.49 20.11 7.08
CA GLY A 48 -9.84 21.09 6.19
C GLY A 48 -8.94 20.51 5.09
N ALA A 49 -8.21 21.38 4.38
CA ALA A 49 -7.32 20.97 3.27
C ALA A 49 -6.06 20.20 3.72
N ASN A 50 -5.73 20.23 5.03
CA ASN A 50 -4.47 19.74 5.59
C ASN A 50 -4.56 18.34 6.23
N VAL A 51 -5.70 17.64 6.12
CA VAL A 51 -5.90 16.29 6.69
C VAL A 51 -4.75 15.35 6.35
N ILE A 52 -4.33 15.34 5.09
CA ILE A 52 -3.28 14.46 4.60
C ILE A 52 -1.95 14.73 5.30
N ASP A 53 -1.59 16.01 5.46
CA ASP A 53 -0.32 16.38 6.08
C ASP A 53 -0.33 16.10 7.58
N ASN A 54 -1.47 16.26 8.25
CA ASN A 54 -1.62 15.91 9.66
C ASN A 54 -1.50 14.39 9.87
N ILE A 55 -2.24 13.58 9.09
CA ILE A 55 -2.17 12.13 9.18
C ILE A 55 -0.75 11.63 8.86
N ALA A 56 -0.08 12.18 7.83
CA ALA A 56 1.30 11.80 7.51
C ALA A 56 2.26 12.09 8.69
N LYS A 57 2.09 13.24 9.36
CA LYS A 57 2.88 13.60 10.55
C LYS A 57 2.61 12.66 11.72
N GLU A 58 1.34 12.36 12.00
CA GLU A 58 0.94 11.47 13.08
C GLU A 58 1.47 10.05 12.85
N ILE A 59 1.33 9.50 11.64
CA ILE A 59 1.88 8.18 11.28
C ILE A 59 3.40 8.17 11.48
N LYS A 60 4.11 9.22 11.05
CA LYS A 60 5.56 9.30 11.23
C LYS A 60 5.98 9.41 12.70
N ALA A 61 5.18 10.08 13.54
CA ALA A 61 5.45 10.19 14.96
C ALA A 61 5.25 8.85 15.69
N GLU A 62 4.18 8.13 15.36
CA GLU A 62 3.84 6.83 15.98
C GLU A 62 4.70 5.68 15.44
N PHE A 63 5.07 5.73 14.15
CA PHE A 63 5.79 4.68 13.45
C PHE A 63 7.02 5.24 12.71
N PRO A 64 8.04 5.73 13.44
CA PRO A 64 9.16 6.48 12.86
C PRO A 64 10.00 5.69 11.85
N ASP A 65 10.07 4.36 12.01
CA ASP A 65 10.85 3.47 11.12
C ASP A 65 10.09 3.04 9.86
N GLN A 66 8.78 3.30 9.81
CA GLN A 66 7.94 2.88 8.69
C GLN A 66 8.08 3.83 7.50
N LYS A 67 8.34 3.26 6.33
CA LYS A 67 8.44 3.98 5.06
C LYS A 67 7.12 3.89 4.29
N GLY A 68 6.95 4.78 3.32
CA GLY A 68 5.79 4.74 2.42
C GLY A 68 4.59 5.59 2.86
N PHE A 69 4.67 6.28 4.00
CA PHE A 69 3.58 7.12 4.54
C PHE A 69 3.86 8.64 4.43
N SER A 70 4.53 9.07 3.36
CA SER A 70 4.68 10.50 3.09
C SER A 70 3.35 11.14 2.68
N SER A 71 3.18 12.45 2.86
CA SER A 71 1.99 13.17 2.37
C SER A 71 1.70 12.91 0.90
N ARG A 72 2.75 12.77 0.07
CA ARG A 72 2.59 12.41 -1.35
C ARG A 72 1.96 11.02 -1.50
N ASN A 73 2.46 10.02 -0.78
CA ASN A 73 1.90 8.68 -0.84
C ASN A 73 0.46 8.64 -0.31
N LEU A 74 0.13 9.39 0.74
CA LEU A 74 -1.24 9.49 1.23
C LEU A 74 -2.19 10.12 0.19
N LYS A 75 -1.72 11.06 -0.65
CA LYS A 75 -2.51 11.57 -1.78
C LYS A 75 -2.82 10.46 -2.80
N TYR A 76 -1.86 9.57 -3.10
CA TYR A 76 -2.11 8.42 -3.96
C TYR A 76 -3.03 7.39 -3.30
N MET A 77 -2.86 7.11 -2.01
CA MET A 77 -3.76 6.24 -1.23
C MET A 77 -5.21 6.73 -1.34
N ARG A 78 -5.41 8.05 -1.14
CA ARG A 78 -6.72 8.70 -1.33
C ARG A 78 -7.24 8.50 -2.76
N LYS A 79 -6.44 8.81 -3.78
CA LYS A 79 -6.82 8.64 -5.19
C LYS A 79 -7.23 7.19 -5.49
N ILE A 80 -6.44 6.20 -5.07
CA ILE A 80 -6.76 4.78 -5.26
C ILE A 80 -8.09 4.41 -4.62
N SER A 81 -8.34 4.91 -3.41
CA SER A 81 -9.60 4.63 -2.69
C SER A 81 -10.80 5.29 -3.34
N GLU A 82 -10.60 6.48 -3.90
CA GLU A 82 -11.61 7.24 -4.63
C GLU A 82 -11.97 6.56 -5.96
N GLN A 83 -10.97 6.04 -6.69
CA GLN A 83 -11.17 5.37 -7.98
C GLN A 83 -11.70 3.94 -7.84
N TYR A 84 -11.18 3.17 -6.88
CA TYR A 84 -11.50 1.75 -6.72
C TYR A 84 -12.32 1.53 -5.46
N LYS A 85 -13.65 1.65 -5.55
CA LYS A 85 -14.55 1.51 -4.39
C LYS A 85 -14.76 0.07 -3.93
N ASP A 86 -14.52 -0.90 -4.80
CA ASP A 86 -14.67 -2.32 -4.49
C ASP A 86 -13.36 -2.90 -3.94
N ILE A 87 -13.38 -3.31 -2.67
CA ILE A 87 -12.24 -3.93 -2.01
C ILE A 87 -11.83 -5.25 -2.67
N LYS A 88 -12.75 -5.99 -3.30
CA LYS A 88 -12.39 -7.24 -4.01
C LYS A 88 -11.49 -6.96 -5.20
N PHE A 89 -11.79 -5.91 -5.96
CA PHE A 89 -10.93 -5.43 -7.05
C PHE A 89 -9.52 -5.10 -6.55
N VAL A 90 -9.43 -4.44 -5.39
CA VAL A 90 -8.14 -4.09 -4.77
C VAL A 90 -7.37 -5.34 -4.36
N GLN A 91 -8.05 -6.30 -3.71
CA GLN A 91 -7.45 -7.52 -3.18
C GLN A 91 -7.02 -8.52 -4.26
N GLU A 92 -7.74 -8.57 -5.37
CA GLU A 92 -7.51 -9.57 -6.42
C GLU A 92 -6.65 -9.03 -7.55
N LEU A 93 -6.93 -7.82 -8.04
CA LEU A 93 -6.32 -7.27 -9.26
C LEU A 93 -5.21 -6.26 -8.96
N LEU A 94 -5.48 -5.20 -8.17
CA LEU A 94 -4.40 -4.25 -7.81
C LEU A 94 -3.25 -4.94 -7.08
N ALA A 95 -3.56 -5.93 -6.24
CA ALA A 95 -2.60 -6.69 -5.45
C ALA A 95 -1.59 -7.51 -6.28
N GLN A 96 -1.87 -7.76 -7.56
CA GLN A 96 -0.97 -8.50 -8.45
C GLN A 96 0.22 -7.66 -8.93
N ILE A 97 0.14 -6.33 -8.80
CA ILE A 97 1.19 -5.41 -9.21
C ILE A 97 1.66 -4.59 -8.00
N THR A 98 2.89 -4.10 -8.08
CA THR A 98 3.48 -3.36 -6.96
C THR A 98 2.82 -1.99 -6.78
N TRP A 99 2.95 -1.41 -5.58
CA TRP A 99 2.53 -0.03 -5.30
C TRP A 99 3.05 0.99 -6.33
N TYR A 100 4.30 0.82 -6.78
CA TYR A 100 4.90 1.69 -7.80
C TYR A 100 4.11 1.68 -9.11
N HIS A 101 3.79 0.49 -9.63
CA HIS A 101 3.00 0.38 -10.86
C HIS A 101 1.59 0.95 -10.70
N ASN A 102 0.96 0.73 -9.54
CA ASN A 102 -0.34 1.34 -9.24
C ASN A 102 -0.29 2.88 -9.26
N ILE A 103 0.78 3.49 -8.72
CA ILE A 103 1.00 4.94 -8.82
C ILE A 103 1.14 5.36 -10.28
N THR A 104 1.98 4.67 -11.06
CA THR A 104 2.22 4.99 -12.48
C THR A 104 0.95 4.94 -13.32
N LEU A 105 0.00 4.04 -13.01
CA LEU A 105 -1.28 3.96 -13.72
C LEU A 105 -2.26 5.10 -13.39
N LEU A 106 -2.01 5.87 -12.32
CA LEU A 106 -2.84 7.00 -11.89
C LEU A 106 -2.30 8.37 -12.32
N GLU A 107 -1.16 8.39 -13.01
CA GLU A 107 -0.55 9.57 -13.63
C GLU A 107 -0.91 9.64 -15.12
#